data_AF-A0A3R9VTK5-F1
#
_entry.id   AF-A0A3R9VTK5-F1
#
_cell.length_a   1.000
_cell.length_b   1.000
_cell.length_c   1.000
_cell.angle_alpha   90.00
_cell.angle_beta   90.00
_cell.angle_gamma   90.00
#
_symmetry.space_group_name_H-M   'P 1'
#
loop_
_entity.id
_entity.type
_entity.pdbx_description
1 polymer ?
#
loop_
_entity_poly.entity_id
_entity_poly.type
_entity_poly.pdbx_seq_one_letter_code
_entity_poly.pdbx_strand_id
1 'polypeptide(L)'
;MTEAVDPPAPVSFLAAVAALETINQAVNDAQQGATSTSAAAAPEPGAGPHPALAALLMLREVREQLAGWETGLIETARGRGASWADLAAPLGVASRQAAERRYLRLRPGKAGSTGEERVQATRDTRAADRSVDAWARDNAADLRRLAGQITALTSLPTSAEGAIGDLNQALADNDTARLVRPLANTRHHLRPEDAELAERVDALTRHTDRLRQDTRDQRST
;
A
#
# COMPACT_ATOMS: atom_id res chain seq x y z
N MET A 1 -24.28 -12.32 14.68
CA MET A 1 -23.24 -11.92 15.65
C MET A 1 -21.97 -12.62 15.19
N THR A 2 -21.15 -11.94 14.39
CA THR A 2 -19.96 -12.54 13.77
C THR A 2 -18.82 -12.38 14.75
N GLU A 3 -18.43 -13.49 15.37
CA GLU A 3 -17.34 -13.57 16.33
C GLU A 3 -16.03 -13.20 15.61
N ALA A 4 -15.46 -12.06 15.98
CA ALA A 4 -14.14 -11.67 15.53
C ALA A 4 -13.14 -12.60 16.21
N VAL A 5 -12.57 -13.54 15.45
CA VAL A 5 -11.41 -14.33 15.87
C VAL A 5 -10.28 -13.35 16.19
N ASP A 6 -9.90 -13.29 17.47
CA ASP A 6 -8.72 -12.56 17.90
C ASP A 6 -7.49 -13.02 17.10
N PRO A 7 -6.60 -12.09 16.70
CA PRO A 7 -5.37 -12.46 16.03
C PRO A 7 -4.54 -13.37 16.96
N PRO A 8 -3.93 -14.46 16.46
CA PRO A 8 -3.10 -15.33 17.27
C PRO A 8 -1.99 -14.51 17.94
N ALA A 9 -1.80 -14.73 19.25
CA ALA A 9 -0.79 -14.04 20.03
C ALA A 9 0.60 -14.20 19.37
N PRO A 10 1.44 -13.15 19.33
CA PRO A 10 2.76 -13.23 18.73
C PRO A 10 3.59 -14.30 19.45
N VAL A 11 4.10 -15.27 18.69
CA VAL A 11 5.00 -16.31 19.20
C VAL A 11 6.27 -15.64 19.75
N SER A 12 6.66 -15.97 20.98
CA SER A 12 7.87 -15.38 21.58
C SER A 12 9.12 -15.77 20.79
N PHE A 13 10.14 -14.90 20.79
CA PHE A 13 11.42 -15.15 20.11
C PHE A 13 12.02 -16.52 20.48
N LEU A 14 12.03 -16.88 21.77
CA LEU A 14 12.58 -18.15 22.23
C LEU A 14 11.76 -19.35 21.75
N ALA A 15 10.43 -19.23 21.72
CA ALA A 15 9.57 -20.29 21.18
C ALA A 15 9.77 -20.49 19.68
N ALA A 16 9.94 -19.40 18.92
CA ALA A 16 10.23 -19.48 17.48
C ALA A 16 11.59 -20.15 17.20
N VAL A 17 12.63 -19.82 17.97
CA VAL A 17 13.96 -20.44 17.85
C VAL A 17 13.90 -21.94 18.16
N ALA A 18 13.28 -22.34 19.28
CA ALA A 18 13.15 -23.75 19.66
C ALA A 18 12.37 -24.57 18.63
N ALA A 19 11.31 -23.99 18.05
CA ALA A 19 10.54 -24.63 16.98
C ALA A 19 11.36 -24.78 15.70
N LEU A 20 12.13 -23.75 15.30
CA LEU A 20 13.03 -23.82 14.15
C LEU A 20 14.12 -24.89 14.29
N GLU A 21 14.70 -25.02 15.49
CA GLU A 21 15.67 -26.07 15.80
C GLU A 21 15.05 -27.48 15.66
N THR A 22 13.84 -27.66 16.18
CA THR A 22 13.10 -28.93 16.08
C THR A 22 12.77 -29.29 14.64
N ILE A 23 12.31 -28.31 13.84
CA ILE A 23 12.03 -28.50 12.41
C ILE A 23 13.32 -28.86 11.66
N ASN A 24 14.43 -28.17 11.95
CA ASN A 24 15.71 -28.45 11.31
C ASN A 24 16.20 -29.88 11.63
N GLN A 25 16.05 -30.33 12.88
CA GLN A 25 16.39 -31.71 13.26
C GLN A 25 15.53 -32.73 12.51
N ALA A 26 14.21 -32.55 12.49
CA ALA A 26 13.30 -33.44 11.78
C ALA A 26 13.58 -33.53 10.27
N VAL A 27 13.93 -32.40 9.64
CA VAL A 27 14.32 -32.36 8.22
C VAL A 27 15.64 -33.12 7.99
N ASN A 28 16.63 -32.94 8.86
CA ASN A 28 17.90 -33.66 8.75
C ASN A 28 17.72 -35.17 8.93
N ASP A 29 16.91 -35.60 9.90
CA ASP A 29 16.61 -37.01 10.13
C ASP A 29 15.90 -37.64 8.92
N ALA A 30 14.95 -36.92 8.31
CA ALA A 30 14.27 -37.37 7.09
C ALA A 30 15.23 -37.52 5.90
N GLN A 31 16.17 -36.58 5.73
CA GLN A 31 17.18 -36.64 4.67
C GLN A 31 18.15 -37.81 4.90
N GLN A 32 18.62 -38.01 6.13
CA GLN A 32 19.51 -39.13 6.48
C GLN A 32 18.80 -40.49 6.33
N GLY A 33 17.53 -40.59 6.72
CA GLY A 33 16.71 -41.78 6.52
C GLY A 33 16.50 -42.12 5.05
N ALA A 34 16.27 -41.12 4.19
CA ALA A 34 16.18 -41.31 2.74
C ALA A 34 17.51 -41.77 2.12
N THR A 35 18.63 -41.22 2.59
CA THR A 35 19.98 -41.62 2.14
C THR A 35 20.32 -43.05 2.57
N SER A 36 19.84 -43.47 3.75
CA SER A 36 20.03 -44.83 4.30
C SER A 36 19.08 -45.86 3.66
N THR A 37 17.87 -45.45 3.27
CA THR A 37 16.84 -46.31 2.67
C THR A 37 16.99 -46.47 1.16
N SER A 38 17.73 -45.57 0.49
CA SER A 38 18.02 -45.64 -0.95
C SER A 38 18.79 -46.89 -1.37
N ALA A 39 19.31 -47.70 -0.44
CA ALA A 39 19.89 -49.00 -0.73
C ALA A 39 18.91 -50.19 -0.61
N ALA A 40 17.67 -50.01 -0.12
CA ALA A 40 16.81 -51.16 0.24
C ALA A 40 15.30 -51.06 -0.05
N ALA A 41 14.70 -49.93 -0.47
CA ALA A 41 13.25 -49.90 -0.69
C ALA A 41 12.84 -49.27 -2.03
N ALA A 42 12.43 -50.12 -2.97
CA ALA A 42 11.57 -49.71 -4.07
C ALA A 42 10.20 -49.25 -3.53
N PRO A 43 9.58 -48.19 -4.06
CA PRO A 43 8.31 -47.67 -3.55
C PRO A 43 7.16 -48.66 -3.85
N GLU A 44 6.40 -49.00 -2.81
CA GLU A 44 5.18 -49.80 -2.88
C GLU A 44 4.15 -49.16 -3.85
N PRO A 45 3.74 -49.86 -4.92
CA PRO A 45 2.81 -49.34 -5.92
C PRO A 45 1.37 -49.46 -5.41
N GLY A 46 0.96 -48.61 -4.47
CA GLY A 46 -0.39 -48.69 -3.89
C GLY A 46 -0.95 -47.41 -3.26
N ALA A 47 -0.13 -46.40 -2.97
CA ALA A 47 -0.62 -45.14 -2.44
C ALA A 47 -1.10 -44.23 -3.59
N GLY A 48 -2.42 -44.10 -3.79
CA GLY A 48 -3.00 -43.10 -4.69
C GLY A 48 -2.56 -41.67 -4.34
N PRO A 49 -2.93 -40.63 -5.10
CA PRO A 49 -2.37 -39.26 -4.98
C PRO A 49 -2.64 -38.55 -3.64
N HIS A 50 -3.52 -39.09 -2.79
CA HIS A 50 -4.03 -38.45 -1.58
C HIS A 50 -2.94 -38.09 -0.53
N PRO A 51 -1.98 -38.96 -0.20
CA PRO A 51 -0.91 -38.63 0.75
C PRO A 51 0.02 -37.52 0.27
N ALA A 52 0.30 -37.45 -1.04
CA ALA A 52 1.13 -36.40 -1.62
C ALA A 52 0.43 -35.03 -1.56
N LEU A 53 -0.88 -34.98 -1.83
CA LEU A 53 -1.67 -33.75 -1.71
C LEU A 53 -1.76 -33.26 -0.24
N ALA A 54 -1.95 -34.18 0.71
CA ALA A 54 -1.93 -33.85 2.13
C ALA A 54 -0.57 -33.28 2.58
N ALA A 55 0.53 -33.87 2.10
CA ALA A 55 1.87 -33.35 2.37
C ALA A 55 2.10 -31.94 1.77
N LEU A 56 1.57 -31.65 0.58
CA LEU A 56 1.66 -30.32 -0.03
C LEU A 56 0.86 -29.26 0.74
N LEU A 57 -0.31 -29.60 1.27
CA LEU A 57 -1.10 -28.70 2.12
C LEU A 57 -0.36 -28.41 3.43
N MET A 58 0.14 -29.44 4.10
CA MET A 58 0.93 -29.29 5.34
C MET A 58 2.18 -28.44 5.10
N LEU A 59 2.89 -28.66 3.98
CA LEU A 59 4.06 -27.87 3.62
C LEU A 59 3.72 -26.40 3.33
N ARG A 60 2.53 -26.11 2.78
CA ARG A 60 2.07 -24.73 2.60
C ARG A 60 1.80 -24.08 3.95
N GLU A 61 1.07 -24.74 4.83
CA GLU A 61 0.73 -24.22 6.16
C GLU A 61 1.98 -23.92 7.00
N VAL A 62 2.95 -24.84 7.01
CA VAL A 62 4.24 -24.63 7.70
C VAL A 62 4.98 -23.43 7.11
N ARG A 63 5.01 -23.27 5.78
CA ARG A 63 5.65 -22.10 5.15
C ARG A 63 4.98 -20.78 5.54
N GLU A 64 3.65 -20.75 5.62
CA GLU A 64 2.90 -19.57 6.05
C GLU A 64 3.19 -19.22 7.52
N GLN A 65 3.23 -20.22 8.41
CA GLN A 65 3.57 -20.03 9.83
C GLN A 65 5.01 -19.50 10.00
N LEU A 66 5.98 -20.11 9.30
CA LEU A 66 7.39 -19.69 9.34
C LEU A 66 7.61 -18.29 8.77
N ALA A 67 6.91 -17.93 7.69
CA ALA A 67 6.95 -16.57 7.13
C ALA A 67 6.44 -15.53 8.15
N GLY A 68 5.46 -15.90 8.98
CA GLY A 68 4.96 -15.05 10.06
C GLY A 68 6.00 -14.75 11.16
N TRP A 69 6.97 -15.64 11.38
CA TRP A 69 8.02 -15.44 12.39
C TRP A 69 9.18 -14.56 11.89
N GLU A 70 9.38 -14.48 10.57
CA GLU A 70 10.52 -13.78 9.95
C GLU A 70 10.60 -12.30 10.37
N THR A 71 9.47 -11.58 10.35
CA THR A 71 9.40 -10.17 10.78
C THR A 71 9.81 -10.01 12.25
N GLY A 72 9.31 -10.88 13.14
CA GLY A 72 9.63 -10.84 14.57
C GLY A 72 11.11 -11.15 14.87
N LEU A 73 11.71 -12.06 14.11
CA LEU A 73 13.15 -12.37 14.20
C LEU A 73 14.01 -11.20 13.73
N ILE A 74 13.64 -10.55 12.61
CA ILE A 74 14.30 -9.35 12.10
C ILE A 74 14.23 -8.21 13.13
N GLU A 75 13.04 -7.95 13.68
CA GLU A 75 12.84 -6.89 14.68
C GLU A 75 13.60 -7.15 15.97
N THR A 76 13.66 -8.41 16.42
CA THR A 76 14.47 -8.80 17.58
C THR A 76 15.97 -8.55 17.32
N ALA A 77 16.48 -8.92 16.14
CA ALA A 77 17.87 -8.69 15.77
C ALA A 77 18.19 -7.19 15.66
N ARG A 78 17.30 -6.41 15.03
CA ARG A 78 17.43 -4.94 14.92
C ARG A 78 17.40 -4.27 16.29
N GLY A 79 16.55 -4.73 17.21
CA GLY A 79 16.49 -4.26 18.60
C GLY A 79 17.77 -4.52 19.40
N ARG A 80 18.58 -5.49 18.98
CA ARG A 80 19.91 -5.79 19.55
C ARG A 80 21.06 -5.12 18.79
N GLY A 81 20.76 -4.24 17.82
CA GLY A 81 21.77 -3.45 17.11
C GLY A 81 22.26 -4.04 15.78
N ALA A 82 21.71 -5.16 15.30
CA ALA A 82 22.10 -5.71 13.99
C ALA A 82 21.80 -4.71 12.87
N SER A 83 22.74 -4.46 11.97
CA SER A 83 22.52 -3.62 10.80
C SER A 83 21.81 -4.40 9.68
N TRP A 84 21.26 -3.70 8.69
CA TRP A 84 20.72 -4.35 7.49
C TRP A 84 21.77 -5.12 6.69
N ALA A 85 23.06 -4.77 6.84
CA ALA A 85 24.14 -5.54 6.23
C ALA A 85 24.34 -6.87 6.95
N ASP A 86 24.28 -6.88 8.29
CA ASP A 86 24.39 -8.09 9.12
C ASP A 86 23.22 -9.06 8.86
N LEU A 87 22.05 -8.53 8.51
CA LEU A 87 20.87 -9.31 8.16
C LEU A 87 20.87 -9.88 6.73
N ALA A 88 21.75 -9.41 5.83
CA ALA A 88 21.72 -9.84 4.44
C ALA A 88 22.03 -11.34 4.28
N ALA A 89 23.10 -11.81 4.95
CA ALA A 89 23.48 -13.22 4.89
C ALA A 89 22.43 -14.16 5.55
N PRO A 90 21.93 -13.90 6.77
CA PRO A 90 20.88 -14.72 7.39
C PRO A 90 19.57 -14.77 6.58
N LEU A 91 19.21 -13.70 5.87
CA LEU A 91 18.01 -13.65 5.03
C LEU A 91 18.21 -14.25 3.63
N GLY A 92 19.41 -14.74 3.32
CA GLY A 92 19.74 -15.34 2.02
C GLY A 92 19.73 -14.34 0.86
N VAL A 93 20.02 -13.06 1.13
CA VAL A 93 20.01 -12.00 0.12
C VAL A 93 21.39 -11.40 -0.08
N ALA A 94 21.68 -10.98 -1.32
CA ALA A 94 23.02 -10.55 -1.71
C ALA A 94 23.42 -9.15 -1.19
N SER A 95 22.49 -8.35 -0.67
CA SER A 95 22.79 -6.98 -0.27
C SER A 95 21.92 -6.47 0.87
N ARG A 96 22.45 -5.44 1.55
CA ARG A 96 21.74 -4.63 2.54
C ARG A 96 20.37 -4.16 2.04
N GLN A 97 20.32 -3.62 0.82
CA GLN A 97 19.08 -3.10 0.23
C GLN A 97 18.07 -4.21 -0.03
N ALA A 98 18.54 -5.40 -0.42
CA ALA A 98 17.66 -6.54 -0.61
C ALA A 98 17.05 -7.05 0.71
N ALA A 99 17.83 -7.00 1.81
CA ALA A 99 17.35 -7.33 3.16
C ALA A 99 16.27 -6.34 3.62
N GLU A 100 16.53 -5.04 3.48
CA GLU A 100 15.57 -3.98 3.82
C GLU A 100 14.29 -4.09 3.00
N ARG A 101 14.41 -4.30 1.68
CA ARG A 101 13.23 -4.49 0.80
C ARG A 101 12.42 -5.72 1.17
N ARG A 102 13.07 -6.83 1.57
CA ARG A 102 12.40 -8.04 2.03
C ARG A 102 11.59 -7.74 3.31
N TYR A 103 12.20 -7.13 4.32
CA TYR A 103 11.51 -6.72 5.54
C TYR A 103 10.32 -5.79 5.27
N LEU A 104 10.48 -4.78 4.41
CA LEU A 104 9.40 -3.84 4.09
C LEU A 104 8.21 -4.48 3.36
N ARG A 105 8.41 -5.60 2.67
CA ARG A 105 7.34 -6.42 2.08
C ARG A 105 6.61 -7.28 3.12
N LEU A 106 7.35 -7.77 4.11
CA LEU A 106 6.86 -8.62 5.20
C LEU A 106 6.17 -7.85 6.33
N ARG A 107 6.39 -6.53 6.42
CA ARG A 107 5.76 -5.70 7.46
C ARG A 107 4.24 -5.75 7.32
N PRO A 108 3.49 -6.14 8.36
CA PRO A 108 2.05 -6.02 8.36
C PRO A 108 1.70 -4.53 8.27
N GLY A 109 1.17 -4.12 7.12
CA GLY A 109 0.39 -2.89 7.03
C GLY A 109 -0.91 -3.05 7.83
N LYS A 110 -1.70 -1.97 7.91
CA LYS A 110 -3.09 -2.01 8.40
C LYS A 110 -3.77 -3.29 7.91
N ALA A 111 -4.39 -4.04 8.82
CA ALA A 111 -4.88 -5.40 8.59
C ALA A 111 -5.48 -5.59 7.19
N GLY A 112 -4.88 -6.48 6.39
CA GLY A 112 -5.42 -6.89 5.10
C GLY A 112 -4.93 -6.16 3.84
N SER A 113 -3.79 -5.45 3.84
CA SER A 113 -3.18 -5.00 2.58
C SER A 113 -1.73 -5.43 2.38
N THR A 114 -1.42 -6.03 1.22
CA THR A 114 -0.07 -6.49 0.87
C THR A 114 0.87 -5.30 0.57
N GLY A 115 2.18 -5.49 0.70
CA GLY A 115 3.16 -4.45 0.36
C GLY A 115 3.07 -3.95 -1.09
N GLU A 116 2.62 -4.82 -2.00
CA GLU A 116 2.37 -4.48 -3.41
C GLU A 116 1.12 -3.62 -3.58
N GLU A 117 0.05 -3.89 -2.83
CA GLU A 117 -1.16 -3.05 -2.83
C GLU A 117 -0.89 -1.62 -2.35
N ARG A 118 0.05 -1.40 -1.41
CA ARG A 118 0.44 -0.03 -1.01
C ARG A 118 1.17 0.72 -2.11
N VAL A 119 2.08 0.03 -2.81
CA VAL A 119 2.79 0.62 -3.95
C VAL A 119 1.80 0.89 -5.08
N GLN A 120 0.85 -0.01 -5.30
CA GLN A 120 -0.19 0.13 -6.29
C GLN A 120 -1.12 1.31 -5.94
N ALA A 121 -1.61 1.41 -4.71
CA ALA A 121 -2.41 2.55 -4.24
C ALA A 121 -1.66 3.89 -4.43
N THR A 122 -0.35 3.93 -4.15
CA THR A 122 0.46 5.14 -4.39
C THR A 122 0.59 5.45 -5.89
N ARG A 123 0.77 4.42 -6.73
CA ARG A 123 0.82 4.56 -8.20
C ARG A 123 -0.53 5.00 -8.78
N ASP A 124 -1.62 4.55 -8.19
CA ASP A 124 -2.98 4.89 -8.60
C ASP A 124 -3.35 6.30 -8.17
N THR A 125 -3.00 6.72 -6.95
CA THR A 125 -3.09 8.14 -6.56
C THR A 125 -2.30 9.03 -7.51
N ARG A 126 -1.02 8.71 -7.79
CA ARG A 126 -0.21 9.51 -8.73
C ARG A 126 -0.78 9.52 -10.15
N ALA A 127 -1.38 8.42 -10.59
CA ALA A 127 -2.01 8.38 -11.91
C ALA A 127 -3.29 9.21 -11.94
N ALA A 128 -4.13 9.10 -10.91
CA ALA A 128 -5.32 9.91 -10.75
C ALA A 128 -4.97 11.42 -10.72
N ASP A 129 -3.91 11.79 -9.99
CA ASP A 129 -3.40 13.17 -9.96
C ASP A 129 -2.92 13.62 -11.34
N ARG A 130 -2.20 12.77 -12.09
CA ARG A 130 -1.80 13.09 -13.47
C ARG A 130 -2.98 13.27 -14.42
N SER A 131 -4.05 12.48 -14.26
CA SER A 131 -5.28 12.64 -15.05
C SER A 131 -5.95 13.99 -14.77
N VAL A 132 -6.03 14.38 -13.49
CA VAL A 132 -6.57 15.70 -13.10
C VAL A 132 -5.69 16.84 -13.62
N ASP A 133 -4.37 16.72 -13.50
CA ASP A 133 -3.43 17.72 -13.99
C ASP A 133 -3.50 17.90 -15.51
N ALA A 134 -3.62 16.80 -16.27
CA ALA A 134 -3.77 16.84 -17.72
C ALA A 134 -5.08 17.55 -18.11
N TRP A 135 -6.19 17.14 -17.51
CA TRP A 135 -7.48 17.78 -17.74
C TRP A 135 -7.45 19.28 -17.38
N ALA A 136 -6.81 19.66 -16.28
CA ALA A 136 -6.73 21.06 -15.86
C ALA A 136 -5.95 21.90 -16.88
N ARG A 137 -4.90 21.35 -17.49
CA ARG A 137 -4.15 22.02 -18.56
C ARG A 137 -4.98 22.15 -19.83
N ASP A 138 -5.77 21.14 -20.18
CA ASP A 138 -6.68 21.19 -21.34
C ASP A 138 -7.83 22.19 -21.14
N ASN A 139 -8.26 22.41 -19.89
CA ASN A 139 -9.38 23.31 -19.53
C ASN A 139 -8.90 24.66 -18.96
N ALA A 140 -7.69 25.06 -19.30
CA ALA A 140 -7.00 26.14 -18.60
C ALA A 140 -7.67 27.52 -18.73
N ALA A 141 -8.31 27.81 -19.85
CA ALA A 141 -9.04 29.06 -20.06
C ALA A 141 -10.25 29.17 -19.10
N ASP A 142 -10.99 28.08 -18.93
CA ASP A 142 -12.17 28.05 -18.07
C ASP A 142 -11.81 28.17 -16.59
N LEU A 143 -10.74 27.48 -16.16
CA LEU A 143 -10.23 27.58 -14.78
C LEU A 143 -9.78 29.01 -14.45
N ARG A 144 -9.05 29.67 -15.35
CA ARG A 144 -8.61 31.07 -15.16
C ARG A 144 -9.79 32.05 -15.16
N ARG A 145 -10.77 31.84 -16.04
CA ARG A 145 -11.98 32.66 -16.09
C ARG A 145 -12.77 32.55 -14.79
N LEU A 146 -12.99 31.33 -14.29
CA LEU A 146 -13.70 31.10 -13.04
C LEU A 146 -12.95 31.73 -11.85
N ALA A 147 -11.62 31.55 -11.79
CA ALA A 147 -10.79 32.16 -10.77
C ALA A 147 -10.89 33.70 -10.79
N GLY A 148 -10.79 34.32 -11.98
CA GLY A 148 -10.93 35.76 -12.15
C GLY A 148 -12.29 36.29 -11.69
N GLN A 149 -13.38 35.59 -12.00
CA GLN A 149 -14.72 35.94 -11.54
C GLN A 149 -14.83 35.92 -10.01
N ILE A 150 -14.27 34.90 -9.36
CA ILE A 150 -14.28 34.79 -7.89
C ILE A 150 -13.43 35.88 -7.24
N THR A 151 -12.25 36.20 -7.79
CA THR A 151 -11.39 37.26 -7.24
C THR A 151 -11.95 38.67 -7.43
N ALA A 152 -12.90 38.84 -8.35
CA ALA A 152 -13.57 40.13 -8.58
C ALA A 152 -14.74 40.38 -7.62
N LEU A 153 -15.13 39.41 -6.78
CA LEU A 153 -16.20 39.57 -5.81
C LEU A 153 -15.77 40.53 -4.69
N THR A 154 -16.51 41.62 -4.53
CA THR A 154 -16.19 42.69 -3.55
C THR A 154 -16.80 42.46 -2.17
N SER A 155 -17.64 41.45 -2.02
CA SER A 155 -18.50 41.23 -0.84
C SER A 155 -18.25 39.89 -0.15
N LEU A 156 -17.04 39.34 -0.30
CA LEU A 156 -16.63 38.12 0.40
C LEU A 156 -16.37 38.37 1.89
N PRO A 157 -16.62 37.38 2.77
CA PRO A 157 -16.33 37.51 4.20
C PRO A 157 -14.82 37.62 4.45
N THR A 158 -14.40 38.27 5.53
CA THR A 158 -12.97 38.40 5.94
C THR A 158 -12.28 37.04 6.08
N SER A 159 -13.02 35.98 6.43
CA SER A 159 -12.48 34.61 6.50
C SER A 159 -12.02 34.07 5.13
N ALA A 160 -12.43 34.67 4.02
CA ALA A 160 -12.05 34.29 2.67
C ALA A 160 -10.70 34.86 2.22
N GLU A 161 -10.11 35.81 2.95
CA GLU A 161 -8.87 36.50 2.53
C GLU A 161 -7.73 35.52 2.24
N GLY A 162 -7.56 34.49 3.07
CA GLY A 162 -6.56 33.43 2.86
C GLY A 162 -6.83 32.62 1.59
N ALA A 163 -8.07 32.20 1.36
CA ALA A 163 -8.45 31.41 0.18
C ALA A 163 -8.33 32.22 -1.12
N ILE A 164 -8.63 33.53 -1.07
CA ILE A 164 -8.44 34.44 -2.20
C ILE A 164 -6.95 34.72 -2.44
N GLY A 165 -6.14 34.82 -1.37
CA GLY A 165 -4.68 34.87 -1.46
C GLY A 165 -4.09 33.66 -2.18
N ASP A 166 -4.48 32.45 -1.76
CA ASP A 166 -4.05 31.19 -2.40
C ASP A 166 -4.49 31.13 -3.87
N LEU A 167 -5.71 31.58 -4.18
CA LEU A 167 -6.23 31.62 -5.56
C LEU A 167 -5.46 32.62 -6.44
N ASN A 168 -5.16 33.81 -5.92
CA ASN A 168 -4.32 34.80 -6.61
C ASN A 168 -2.90 34.29 -6.85
N GLN A 169 -2.31 33.60 -5.86
CA GLN A 169 -0.99 33.00 -6.02
C GLN A 169 -0.99 31.93 -7.11
N ALA A 170 -2.03 31.09 -7.17
CA ALA A 170 -2.16 30.08 -8.21
C ALA A 170 -2.44 30.68 -9.61
N LEU A 171 -3.15 31.82 -9.69
CA LEU A 171 -3.34 32.57 -10.94
C LEU A 171 -2.04 33.14 -11.51
N ALA A 172 -1.11 33.52 -10.63
CA ALA A 172 0.22 34.02 -11.03
C ALA A 172 1.17 32.91 -11.49
N ASP A 173 0.85 31.64 -11.24
CA ASP A 173 1.66 30.50 -11.66
C ASP A 173 1.41 30.11 -13.14
N ASN A 174 2.42 29.52 -13.76
CA ASN A 174 2.33 29.06 -15.15
C ASN A 174 1.50 27.77 -15.27
N ASP A 175 1.51 26.90 -14.26
CA ASP A 175 0.79 25.62 -14.30
C ASP A 175 -0.65 25.76 -13.81
N THR A 176 -1.59 25.64 -14.74
CA THR A 176 -3.03 25.75 -14.47
C THR A 176 -3.56 24.62 -13.58
N ALA A 177 -2.88 23.47 -13.50
CA ALA A 177 -3.24 22.41 -12.56
C ALA A 177 -3.28 22.90 -11.10
N ARG A 178 -2.48 23.93 -10.77
CA ARG A 178 -2.46 24.53 -9.44
C ARG A 178 -3.73 25.30 -9.06
N LEU A 179 -4.57 25.66 -10.03
CA LEU A 179 -5.84 26.38 -9.76
C LEU A 179 -6.93 25.48 -9.19
N VAL A 180 -6.86 24.16 -9.42
CA VAL A 180 -7.93 23.22 -9.04
C VAL A 180 -8.21 23.25 -7.54
N ARG A 181 -7.18 23.18 -6.70
CA ARG A 181 -7.34 23.14 -5.24
C ARG A 181 -7.79 24.48 -4.65
N PRO A 182 -7.17 25.63 -4.98
CA PRO A 182 -7.66 26.93 -4.53
C PRO A 182 -9.10 27.22 -4.95
N LEU A 183 -9.50 26.88 -6.19
CA LEU A 183 -10.89 27.02 -6.63
C LEU A 183 -11.85 26.21 -5.76
N ALA A 184 -11.57 24.93 -5.53
CA ALA A 184 -12.39 24.09 -4.64
C ALA A 184 -12.47 24.67 -3.21
N ASN A 185 -11.35 25.21 -2.70
CA ASN A 185 -11.31 25.82 -1.38
C ASN A 185 -12.18 27.09 -1.28
N THR A 186 -12.36 27.87 -2.36
CA THR A 186 -13.21 29.08 -2.28
C THR A 186 -14.70 28.78 -2.09
N ARG A 187 -15.15 27.55 -2.36
CA ARG A 187 -16.57 27.15 -2.36
C ARG A 187 -17.33 27.53 -1.09
N HIS A 188 -16.69 27.39 0.07
CA HIS A 188 -17.33 27.60 1.37
C HIS A 188 -17.48 29.09 1.74
N HIS A 189 -16.86 29.99 0.97
CA HIS A 189 -16.93 31.44 1.16
C HIS A 189 -17.94 32.13 0.22
N LEU A 190 -18.42 31.42 -0.81
CA LEU A 190 -19.39 31.94 -1.77
C LEU A 190 -20.77 32.02 -1.11
N ARG A 191 -21.40 33.19 -1.22
CA ARG A 191 -22.69 33.48 -0.58
C ARG A 191 -23.84 33.01 -1.49
N PRO A 192 -25.10 32.97 -1.00
CA PRO A 192 -26.25 32.62 -1.84
C PRO A 192 -26.42 33.53 -3.07
N GLU A 193 -25.95 34.78 -2.99
CA GLU A 193 -25.92 35.74 -4.10
C GLU A 193 -24.99 35.28 -5.23
N ASP A 194 -23.97 34.48 -4.91
CA ASP A 194 -22.95 33.96 -5.82
C ASP A 194 -23.25 32.51 -6.25
N ALA A 195 -24.53 32.08 -6.17
CA ALA A 195 -24.95 30.68 -6.34
C ALA A 195 -24.48 30.06 -7.67
N GLU A 196 -24.46 30.82 -8.76
CA GLU A 196 -23.98 30.33 -10.05
C GLU A 196 -22.48 29.99 -10.03
N LEU A 197 -21.67 30.82 -9.36
CA LEU A 197 -20.24 30.56 -9.20
C LEU A 197 -20.01 29.35 -8.29
N ALA A 198 -20.81 29.24 -7.22
CA ALA A 198 -20.77 28.10 -6.32
C ALA A 198 -21.09 26.79 -7.05
N GLU A 199 -22.11 26.79 -7.92
CA GLU A 199 -22.47 25.63 -8.73
C GLU A 199 -21.37 25.23 -9.71
N ARG A 200 -20.71 26.21 -10.34
CA ARG A 200 -19.56 25.95 -11.23
C ARG A 200 -18.38 25.33 -10.48
N VAL A 201 -18.08 25.79 -9.26
CA VAL A 201 -17.05 25.20 -8.40
C VAL A 201 -17.43 23.79 -7.93
N ASP A 202 -18.72 23.54 -7.66
CA ASP A 202 -19.21 22.20 -7.31
C ASP A 202 -19.13 21.24 -8.52
N ALA A 203 -19.45 21.72 -9.72
CA ALA A 203 -19.31 20.95 -10.96
C ALA A 203 -17.85 20.61 -11.25
N LEU A 204 -16.94 21.57 -11.06
CA LEU A 204 -15.49 21.39 -11.13
C LEU A 204 -15.02 20.26 -10.19
N THR A 205 -15.36 20.37 -8.90
CA THR A 205 -14.94 19.43 -7.87
C THR A 205 -15.45 18.01 -8.19
N ARG A 206 -16.74 17.87 -8.49
CA ARG A 206 -17.34 16.59 -8.93
C ARG A 206 -16.68 16.01 -10.17
N HIS A 207 -16.27 16.83 -11.12
CA HIS A 207 -15.57 16.36 -12.31
C HIS A 207 -14.17 15.81 -11.97
N THR A 208 -13.39 16.53 -11.16
CA THR A 208 -12.07 16.05 -10.73
C THR A 208 -12.14 14.78 -9.90
N ASP A 209 -13.18 14.62 -9.08
CA ASP A 209 -13.37 13.39 -8.30
C ASP A 209 -13.78 12.21 -9.17
N ARG A 210 -14.62 12.43 -10.20
CA ARG A 210 -14.92 11.41 -11.22
C ARG A 210 -13.68 10.98 -11.99
N LEU A 211 -12.84 11.91 -12.45
CA LEU A 211 -11.58 11.58 -13.14
C LEU A 211 -10.65 10.73 -12.27
N ARG A 212 -10.57 11.02 -10.97
CA ARG A 212 -9.79 10.21 -10.03
C ARG A 212 -10.38 8.82 -9.86
N GLN A 213 -11.70 8.70 -9.80
CA GLN A 213 -12.39 7.42 -9.68
C GLN A 213 -12.24 6.57 -10.94
N ASP A 214 -12.49 7.13 -12.12
CA ASP A 214 -12.35 6.44 -13.41
C ASP A 214 -10.92 5.91 -13.61
N THR A 215 -9.91 6.67 -13.20
CA THR A 215 -8.50 6.25 -13.27
C THR A 215 -8.19 5.08 -12.33
N ARG A 216 -8.86 5.01 -11.17
CA ARG A 216 -8.72 3.88 -10.24
C ARG A 216 -9.44 2.64 -10.78
N ASP A 217 -10.65 2.83 -11.32
CA ASP A 217 -11.50 1.75 -11.82
C ASP A 217 -10.88 1.07 -13.06
N GLN A 218 -10.35 1.84 -14.02
CA GLN A 218 -9.66 1.32 -15.21
C GLN A 218 -8.44 0.43 -14.93
N ARG A 219 -7.88 0.48 -13.72
CA ARG A 219 -6.74 -0.36 -13.31
C ARG A 219 -7.11 -1.50 -12.39
N SER A 220 -8.35 -1.52 -11.92
CA SER A 220 -8.91 -2.65 -11.17
C SER A 220 -9.46 -3.75 -12.08
N THR A 221 -9.65 -3.44 -13.37
CA THR A 221 -10.05 -4.37 -14.45
C THR A 221 -8.84 -4.92 -15.19
#